data_AF-A0A522AQR9-F1
#
_entry.id   AF-A0A522AQR9-F1
#
_cell.length_a   1.000
_cell.length_b   1.000
_cell.length_c   1.000
_cell.angle_alpha   90.00
_cell.angle_beta   90.00
_cell.angle_gamma   90.00
#
_symmetry.space_group_name_H-M   'P 1'
#
loop_
_entity.id
_entity.type
_entity.pdbx_description
1 polymer ?
#
loop_
_entity_poly.entity_id
_entity_poly.type
_entity_poly.pdbx_seq_one_letter_code
_entity_poly.pdbx_strand_id
1 'polypeptide(L)'
;SEHQTLSVLSTLVDLARRWGALTIAEGVETAEQLEMIRVLDVDAGQGYLLGRPSAVIAKEDIDLDELVGTISPRRAVAAAPRPAPARPSFDVRPAARVTPRTAVTMLTEPLPSPFGRT
;
A
#
# COMPACT_ATOMS: atom_id res chain seq x y z
N SER A 1 -20.38 13.33 -2.32
CA SER A 1 -21.34 12.26 -2.67
C SER A 1 -20.59 10.96 -2.82
N GLU A 2 -21.14 9.80 -2.47
CA GLU A 2 -20.47 8.48 -2.55
C GLU A 2 -19.84 8.21 -3.93
N HIS A 3 -20.51 8.63 -5.00
CA HIS A 3 -20.02 8.55 -6.38
C HIS A 3 -18.67 9.26 -6.62
N GLN A 4 -18.41 10.38 -5.91
CA GLN A 4 -17.15 11.11 -6.04
C GLN A 4 -16.01 10.34 -5.37
N THR A 5 -16.27 9.72 -4.21
CA THR A 5 -15.27 8.90 -3.51
C THR A 5 -14.85 7.71 -4.36
N LEU A 6 -15.81 6.99 -4.95
CA LEU A 6 -15.51 5.85 -5.84
C LEU A 6 -14.71 6.28 -7.06
N SER A 7 -15.04 7.41 -7.68
CA SER A 7 -14.29 7.92 -8.83
C SER A 7 -12.84 8.28 -8.48
N VAL A 8 -12.60 8.85 -7.30
CA VAL A 8 -11.26 9.16 -6.83
C VAL A 8 -10.49 7.86 -6.56
N LEU A 9 -11.10 6.90 -5.87
CA LEU A 9 -10.46 5.62 -5.55
C LEU A 9 -10.10 4.84 -6.82
N SER A 10 -11.03 4.72 -7.78
CA SER A 10 -10.75 4.03 -9.05
C SER A 10 -9.59 4.67 -9.80
N THR A 11 -9.54 6.00 -9.83
CA THR A 11 -8.45 6.75 -10.46
C THR A 11 -7.09 6.47 -9.79
N LEU A 12 -7.05 6.38 -8.46
CA LEU A 12 -5.82 6.09 -7.71
C LEU A 12 -5.34 4.65 -7.96
N VAL A 13 -6.25 3.67 -7.97
CA VAL A 13 -5.89 2.27 -8.24
C VAL A 13 -5.41 2.10 -9.68
N ASP A 14 -6.07 2.74 -10.64
CA ASP A 14 -5.64 2.72 -12.04
C ASP A 14 -4.27 3.37 -12.25
N LEU A 15 -3.98 4.44 -11.52
CA LEU A 15 -2.67 5.09 -11.53
C LEU A 15 -1.59 4.17 -10.96
N ALA A 16 -1.84 3.53 -9.83
CA ALA A 16 -0.92 2.58 -9.22
C ALA A 16 -0.61 1.41 -10.16
N ARG A 17 -1.65 0.83 -10.80
CA ARG A 17 -1.49 -0.24 -11.80
C ARG A 17 -0.60 0.17 -12.97
N ARG A 18 -0.77 1.38 -13.50
CA ARG A 18 0.09 1.90 -14.60
C ARG A 18 1.56 2.05 -14.19
N TRP A 19 1.83 2.28 -12.91
CA TRP A 19 3.18 2.35 -12.36
C TRP A 19 3.73 1.02 -11.87
N GLY A 20 2.94 -0.07 -11.93
CA GLY A 20 3.32 -1.36 -11.36
C GLY A 20 3.46 -1.32 -9.83
N ALA A 21 2.75 -0.39 -9.18
CA ALA A 21 2.75 -0.26 -7.72
C ALA A 21 1.64 -1.11 -7.10
N LEU A 22 1.96 -1.73 -5.96
CA LEU A 22 0.98 -2.43 -5.14
C LEU A 22 0.08 -1.43 -4.40
N THR A 23 -1.18 -1.79 -4.26
CA THR A 23 -2.21 -1.04 -3.54
C THR A 23 -2.65 -1.81 -2.30
N ILE A 24 -2.72 -1.10 -1.18
CA ILE A 24 -3.15 -1.67 0.11
C ILE A 24 -4.29 -0.81 0.65
N ALA A 25 -5.44 -1.42 0.89
CA ALA A 25 -6.55 -0.77 1.58
C ALA A 25 -6.46 -1.05 3.10
N GLU A 26 -6.16 -0.01 3.88
CA GLU A 26 -6.14 -0.09 5.33
C GLU A 26 -7.48 0.35 5.94
N GLY A 27 -7.84 -0.24 7.09
CA GLY A 27 -9.06 0.09 7.83
C GLY A 27 -10.31 -0.63 7.34
N VAL A 28 -10.18 -1.83 6.76
CA VAL A 28 -11.33 -2.65 6.33
C VAL A 28 -12.06 -3.24 7.53
N GLU A 29 -13.24 -2.71 7.83
CA GLU A 29 -14.03 -3.08 9.01
C GLU A 29 -15.36 -3.75 8.66
N THR A 30 -15.87 -3.58 7.43
CA THR A 30 -17.16 -4.13 7.01
C THR A 30 -17.08 -4.95 5.72
N ALA A 31 -18.02 -5.88 5.56
CA ALA A 31 -18.14 -6.74 4.38
C ALA A 31 -18.30 -5.92 3.09
N GLU A 32 -19.07 -4.84 3.15
CA GLU A 32 -19.30 -3.94 2.01
C GLU A 32 -18.01 -3.21 1.61
N GLN A 33 -17.17 -2.83 2.59
CA GLN A 33 -15.85 -2.24 2.31
C GLN A 33 -14.92 -3.26 1.66
N LEU A 34 -14.91 -4.51 2.15
CA LEU A 34 -14.12 -5.60 1.58
C LEU A 34 -14.55 -5.90 0.13
N GLU A 35 -15.85 -5.97 -0.12
CA GLU A 35 -16.40 -6.16 -1.46
C GLU A 35 -15.99 -5.01 -2.39
N MET A 36 -16.10 -3.76 -1.91
CA MET A 36 -15.74 -2.58 -2.69
C MET A 36 -14.28 -2.61 -3.15
N ILE A 37 -13.33 -2.87 -2.25
CA ILE A 37 -11.91 -2.87 -2.60
C ILE A 37 -11.54 -4.06 -3.50
N ARG A 38 -12.25 -5.20 -3.40
CA ARG A 38 -12.11 -6.32 -4.34
C ARG A 38 -12.58 -5.92 -5.73
N VAL A 39 -13.73 -5.26 -5.86
CA VAL A 39 -14.25 -4.77 -7.14
C VAL A 39 -13.32 -3.74 -7.78
N LEU A 40 -12.69 -2.88 -6.97
CA LEU A 40 -11.71 -1.90 -7.44
C LEU A 40 -10.36 -2.52 -7.84
N ASP A 41 -10.15 -3.83 -7.58
CA ASP A 41 -8.92 -4.57 -7.85
C ASP A 41 -7.72 -4.04 -7.03
N VAL A 42 -7.96 -3.82 -5.72
CA VAL A 42 -6.90 -3.52 -4.75
C VAL A 42 -6.16 -4.81 -4.38
N ASP A 43 -4.83 -4.78 -4.36
CA ASP A 43 -4.00 -5.98 -4.23
C ASP A 43 -4.05 -6.63 -2.83
N ALA A 44 -4.13 -5.81 -1.78
CA ALA A 44 -4.18 -6.30 -0.41
C ALA A 44 -5.04 -5.41 0.52
N GLY A 45 -5.49 -5.98 1.62
CA GLY A 45 -6.29 -5.29 2.63
C GLY A 45 -5.82 -5.55 4.05
N GLN A 46 -5.95 -4.56 4.93
CA GLN A 46 -5.79 -4.71 6.36
C GLN A 46 -6.99 -4.08 7.08
N GLY A 47 -7.55 -4.79 8.06
CA GLY A 47 -8.53 -4.21 8.96
C GLY A 47 -9.14 -5.24 9.89
N TYR A 48 -9.98 -4.79 10.81
CA TYR A 48 -10.52 -5.67 11.86
C TYR A 48 -11.48 -6.73 11.37
N LEU A 49 -12.04 -6.58 10.18
CA LEU A 49 -12.78 -7.65 9.52
C LEU A 49 -11.86 -8.83 9.17
N LEU A 50 -10.64 -8.52 8.73
CA LEU A 50 -9.63 -9.50 8.29
C LEU A 50 -8.82 -10.05 9.46
N GLY A 51 -8.66 -9.28 10.53
CA GLY A 51 -7.98 -9.73 11.72
C GLY A 51 -7.64 -8.59 12.67
N ARG A 52 -7.49 -8.91 13.96
CA ARG A 52 -7.00 -7.93 14.93
C ARG A 52 -5.47 -7.95 14.99
N PRO A 53 -4.82 -6.79 15.21
CA PRO A 53 -3.39 -6.74 15.51
C PRO A 53 -3.07 -7.68 16.67
N SER A 54 -2.10 -8.55 16.45
CA SER A 54 -1.69 -9.59 17.39
C SER A 54 -0.17 -9.73 17.33
N ALA A 55 0.43 -10.14 18.45
CA ALA A 55 1.86 -10.47 18.50
C ALA A 55 2.19 -11.78 17.74
N VAL A 56 1.16 -12.57 17.43
CA VAL A 56 1.26 -13.82 16.69
C VAL A 56 0.59 -13.64 15.33
N ILE A 57 1.30 -14.03 14.27
CA ILE A 57 0.76 -14.08 12.91
C ILE A 57 -0.07 -15.37 12.80
N ALA A 58 -1.36 -15.23 12.49
CA ALA A 58 -2.23 -16.36 12.16
C ALA A 58 -1.67 -17.06 10.93
N LYS A 59 -1.68 -18.41 10.95
CA LYS A 59 -1.14 -19.21 9.84
C LYS A 59 -2.24 -19.76 8.93
N GLU A 60 -3.48 -19.57 9.37
CA GLU A 60 -4.68 -20.02 8.69
C GLU A 60 -5.06 -18.99 7.62
N ASP A 61 -5.41 -19.48 6.44
CA ASP A 61 -5.96 -18.63 5.38
C ASP A 61 -7.36 -18.16 5.78
N ILE A 62 -7.70 -16.93 5.38
CA ILE A 62 -9.01 -16.32 5.62
C ILE A 62 -9.86 -16.52 4.37
N ASP A 63 -11.06 -17.10 4.54
CA ASP A 63 -12.04 -17.16 3.47
C ASP A 63 -12.72 -15.78 3.29
N LEU A 64 -12.31 -15.05 2.26
CA LEU A 64 -12.84 -13.73 1.95
C LEU A 64 -14.29 -13.78 1.43
N ASP A 65 -14.72 -14.88 0.84
CA ASP A 65 -16.07 -15.02 0.32
C ASP A 65 -17.06 -15.26 1.45
N GLU A 66 -16.67 -15.97 2.52
CA GLU A 66 -17.45 -16.08 3.75
C GLU A 66 -17.67 -14.70 4.41
N LEU A 67 -16.61 -13.87 4.45
CA LEU A 67 -16.67 -12.53 5.03
C LEU A 67 -17.56 -11.56 4.25
N VAL A 68 -17.64 -11.70 2.93
CA VAL A 68 -18.55 -10.90 2.07
C VAL A 68 -19.97 -11.47 2.07
N GLY A 69 -20.12 -12.79 2.06
CA GLY A 69 -21.40 -13.51 2.03
C GLY A 69 -22.22 -13.38 3.32
N THR A 70 -21.61 -12.95 4.42
CA THR A 70 -22.30 -12.61 5.67
C THR A 70 -22.98 -11.23 5.55
N ILE A 71 -24.01 -11.11 4.71
CA ILE A 71 -24.96 -9.99 4.76
C ILE A 71 -25.85 -10.20 6.00
N SER A 72 -25.27 -10.03 7.19
CA SER A 72 -26.02 -9.86 8.44
C SER A 72 -26.03 -8.38 8.82
N PRO A 73 -27.20 -7.77 9.03
CA PRO A 73 -27.30 -6.36 9.34
C PRO A 73 -26.63 -6.09 10.70
N ARG A 74 -25.62 -5.21 10.69
CA ARG A 74 -24.97 -4.55 11.83
C ARG A 74 -24.77 -5.41 13.08
N ARG A 75 -23.53 -5.85 13.28
CA ARG A 75 -22.91 -5.80 14.61
C ARG A 75 -21.84 -4.72 14.61
N ALA A 76 -22.27 -3.47 14.83
CA ALA A 76 -21.37 -2.42 15.26
C ALA A 76 -20.83 -2.82 16.64
N VAL A 77 -19.62 -3.40 16.68
CA VAL A 77 -18.87 -3.49 17.92
C VAL A 77 -18.48 -2.05 18.23
N ALA A 78 -19.13 -1.43 19.21
CA ALA A 78 -18.85 -0.08 19.64
C ALA A 78 -17.33 0.09 19.84
N ALA A 79 -16.71 0.88 18.97
CA ALA A 79 -15.30 1.24 19.08
C ALA A 79 -15.17 2.21 20.26
N ALA A 80 -14.94 1.68 21.46
CA ALA A 80 -14.26 2.48 22.47
C ALA A 80 -12.91 2.89 21.88
N PRO A 81 -12.50 4.17 21.96
CA PRO A 81 -11.19 4.60 21.49
C PRO A 81 -10.15 3.84 22.31
N ARG A 82 -9.50 2.84 21.70
CA ARG A 82 -8.41 2.14 22.36
C ARG A 82 -7.19 3.05 22.34
N PRO A 83 -6.41 3.10 23.44
CA PRO A 83 -5.13 3.79 23.43
C PRO A 83 -4.27 3.21 22.31
N ALA A 84 -3.65 4.09 21.53
CA ALA A 84 -2.73 3.68 20.48
C ALA A 84 -1.71 2.69 21.05
N PRO A 85 -1.36 1.62 20.34
CA PRO A 85 -0.28 0.75 20.78
C PRO A 85 0.98 1.60 21.00
N ALA A 86 1.71 1.32 22.07
CA ALA A 86 2.99 1.99 22.33
C ALA A 86 3.85 1.82 21.07
N ARG A 87 4.27 2.94 20.47
CA ARG A 87 5.15 2.91 19.30
C ARG A 87 6.39 2.12 19.70
N PRO A 88 6.76 1.03 19.01
CA PRO A 88 8.03 0.38 19.28
C PRO A 88 9.12 1.42 19.02
N SER A 89 9.91 1.70 20.05
CA SER A 89 11.14 2.48 19.91
C SER A 89 12.11 1.63 19.12
N PHE A 90 12.12 1.81 17.80
CA PHE A 90 13.25 1.38 16.99
C PHE A 90 14.45 2.22 17.44
N ASP A 91 15.47 1.57 17.96
CA ASP A 91 16.79 2.18 18.10
C ASP A 91 17.29 2.43 16.68
N VAL A 92 16.96 3.60 16.13
CA VAL A 92 17.53 4.09 14.88
C VAL A 92 18.98 4.42 15.20
N ARG A 93 19.83 3.40 15.22
CA ARG A 93 21.27 3.61 15.09
C ARG A 93 21.45 4.50 13.86
N PRO A 94 22.16 5.64 13.97
CA PRO A 94 22.42 6.45 12.80
C PRO A 94 23.07 5.53 11.77
N ALA A 95 22.41 5.35 10.63
CA ALA A 95 23.03 4.68 9.50
C ALA A 95 24.38 5.37 9.30
N ALA A 96 25.45 4.58 9.28
CA ALA A 96 26.79 5.10 8.97
C ALA A 96 26.62 6.03 7.76
N ARG A 97 27.12 7.28 7.87
CA ARG A 97 27.00 8.30 6.81
C ARG A 97 27.24 7.61 5.48
N VAL A 98 26.20 7.51 4.64
CA VAL A 98 26.38 7.17 3.24
C VAL A 98 27.13 8.36 2.65
N THR A 99 28.45 8.23 2.55
CA THR A 99 29.25 9.17 1.78
C THR A 99 28.79 9.06 0.33
N PRO A 100 28.46 10.15 -0.36
CA PRO A 100 28.16 10.07 -1.79
C PRO A 100 29.40 9.50 -2.47
N ARG A 101 29.29 8.28 -3.01
CA ARG A 101 30.34 7.70 -3.86
C ARG A 101 30.23 8.37 -5.23
N THR A 102 30.76 9.59 -5.34
CA THR A 102 30.97 10.23 -6.63
C THR A 102 32.19 9.59 -7.28
N ALA A 103 31.94 8.72 -8.25
CA ALA A 103 32.84 8.50 -9.38
C ALA A 103 32.04 7.87 -10.53
N VAL A 104 31.28 8.69 -11.26
CA VAL A 104 31.00 8.39 -12.66
C VAL A 104 32.26 8.81 -13.41
N THR A 105 33.09 7.84 -13.78
CA THR A 105 34.14 8.09 -14.77
C THR A 105 33.43 8.21 -16.11
N MET A 106 33.19 9.44 -16.55
CA MET A 106 32.82 9.72 -17.94
C MET A 106 34.08 9.43 -18.78
N LEU A 107 34.11 8.28 -19.44
CA LEU A 107 35.03 8.07 -20.56
C LEU A 107 34.56 8.98 -21.69
N THR A 108 35.11 10.19 -21.77
CA THR A 108 34.90 11.07 -22.92
C THR A 108 35.85 10.61 -24.03
N GLU A 109 35.42 9.66 -24.84
CA GLU A 109 36.00 9.51 -26.18
C GLU A 109 35.56 10.73 -27.02
N PRO A 110 36.47 11.46 -27.68
CA PRO A 110 36.10 12.62 -28.47
C PRO A 110 35.29 12.21 -29.71
N LEU A 111 34.12 12.84 -29.90
CA LEU A 111 33.32 12.72 -31.12
C LEU A 111 34.15 13.23 -32.32
N PRO A 112 34.20 12.53 -33.47
CA PRO A 112 34.88 13.05 -34.65
C PRO A 112 34.16 14.29 -35.21
N SER A 113 34.95 15.30 -35.59
CA SER A 113 34.48 16.57 -36.15
C SER A 113 33.67 16.37 -37.44
N PRO A 114 32.47 16.98 -37.58
CA PRO A 114 31.66 16.85 -38.79
C PRO A 114 32.06 17.80 -39.94
N PHE A 115 33.13 18.60 -39.82
CA PHE A 115 33.53 19.55 -40.86
C PHE A 115 34.91 19.24 -41.43
N GLY A 116 34.93 18.55 -42.56
CA GLY A 116 36.06 18.58 -43.50
C GLY A 116 36.16 19.97 -44.11
N ARG A 117 37.35 20.57 -44.06
CA ARG A 117 37.66 21.77 -44.85
C ARG A 117 38.07 21.29 -46.24
N THR A 118 37.46 21.90 -47.26
CA THR A 118 37.94 21.91 -48.64
C THR A 118 39.30 22.58 -48.74
#